data_AF-A0A8I2J5T6-F1
#
_entry.id   AF-A0A8I2J5T6-F1
#
_cell.length_a   1.000
_cell.length_b   1.000
_cell.length_c   1.000
_cell.angle_alpha   90.00
_cell.angle_beta   90.00
_cell.angle_gamma   90.00
#
_symmetry.space_group_name_H-M   'P 1'
#
loop_
_entity.id
_entity.type
_entity.pdbx_description
1 polymer ?
#
loop_
_entity_poly.entity_id
_entity_poly.type
_entity_poly.pdbx_seq_one_letter_code
_entity_poly.pdbx_strand_id
1 'polypeptide(L)'
;MKPAADGTGTRRLVPVGPLVGRGEPDVVHLAVLGFDVQEGLWRHGAALCDRLTEQGEGDGLPGDTKVTCAACEAWRPWFEVALAHPARVAGDAEDGWEFAEQLERDNTEWARTGWSLNCEVVRLRAELEEVRASAHRTSTYLRERLEAQAAGLPIPQFPDDPADFTDPGPRLR
;
A
#
# COMPACT_ATOMS: atom_id res chain seq x y z
N MET A 1 16.23 -24.41 -20.15
CA MET A 1 17.60 -23.85 -20.18
C MET A 1 17.95 -23.51 -18.74
N LYS A 2 18.90 -24.21 -18.11
CA LYS A 2 19.28 -23.94 -16.72
C LYS A 2 19.93 -22.55 -16.67
N PRO A 3 19.49 -21.59 -15.83
CA PRO A 3 20.15 -20.29 -15.73
C PRO A 3 21.62 -20.50 -15.35
N ALA A 4 22.49 -19.61 -15.83
CA ALA A 4 23.92 -19.68 -15.59
C ALA A 4 24.22 -19.68 -14.08
N ALA A 5 25.29 -20.38 -13.69
CA ALA A 5 25.72 -20.57 -12.31
C ALA A 5 26.43 -19.33 -11.72
N ASP A 6 26.17 -18.14 -12.24
CA ASP A 6 26.72 -16.86 -11.79
C ASP A 6 25.90 -16.23 -10.65
N GLY A 7 24.93 -16.96 -10.08
CA GLY A 7 24.28 -16.61 -8.82
C GLY A 7 23.40 -15.36 -8.87
N THR A 8 23.24 -14.73 -10.02
CA THR A 8 22.39 -13.54 -10.22
C THR A 8 21.05 -13.91 -10.86
N GLY A 9 20.44 -14.99 -10.35
CA GLY A 9 18.99 -15.21 -10.44
C GLY A 9 18.29 -14.09 -9.69
N THR A 10 18.17 -12.94 -10.36
CA THR A 10 17.79 -11.67 -9.75
C THR A 10 16.32 -11.73 -9.37
N ARG A 11 16.09 -11.81 -8.05
CA ARG A 11 14.77 -11.57 -7.50
C ARG A 11 14.30 -10.18 -7.96
N ARG A 12 13.06 -10.09 -8.45
CA ARG A 12 12.50 -8.83 -8.95
C ARG A 12 11.06 -8.67 -8.50
N LEU A 13 10.58 -7.44 -8.46
CA LEU A 13 9.16 -7.17 -8.23
C LEU A 13 8.38 -7.43 -9.51
N VAL A 14 7.24 -8.11 -9.39
CA VAL A 14 6.30 -8.34 -10.48
C VAL A 14 4.87 -8.03 -10.03
N PRO A 15 4.03 -7.49 -10.93
CA PRO A 15 2.61 -7.33 -10.65
C PRO A 15 1.93 -8.70 -10.59
N VAL A 16 1.01 -8.86 -9.64
CA VAL A 16 0.23 -10.10 -9.46
C VAL A 16 -1.24 -9.77 -9.22
N GLY A 17 -2.12 -10.64 -9.71
CA GLY A 17 -3.57 -10.52 -9.56
C GLY A 17 -4.07 -11.05 -8.21
N PRO A 18 -5.29 -10.68 -7.80
CA PRO A 18 -5.92 -11.22 -6.59
C PRO A 18 -6.23 -12.72 -6.78
N LEU A 19 -6.26 -13.47 -5.68
CA LEU A 19 -6.63 -14.89 -5.75
C LEU A 19 -8.10 -15.05 -6.15
N VAL A 20 -8.35 -15.70 -7.29
CA VAL A 20 -9.70 -15.95 -7.82
C VAL A 20 -10.55 -16.73 -6.82
N GLY A 21 -11.78 -16.28 -6.60
CA GLY A 21 -12.81 -17.01 -5.83
C GLY A 21 -12.92 -16.66 -4.34
N ARG A 22 -12.11 -15.75 -3.81
CA ARG A 22 -12.21 -15.31 -2.40
C ARG A 22 -12.91 -13.97 -2.17
N GLY A 23 -13.46 -13.35 -3.21
CA GLY A 23 -14.09 -12.03 -3.10
C GLY A 23 -13.10 -10.91 -2.79
N GLU A 24 -11.81 -11.14 -3.05
CA GLU A 24 -10.80 -10.09 -2.99
C GLU A 24 -11.15 -9.01 -4.02
N PRO A 25 -10.96 -7.72 -3.69
CA PRO A 25 -11.15 -6.64 -4.64
C PRO A 25 -10.22 -6.84 -5.85
N ASP A 26 -10.69 -6.41 -7.01
CA ASP A 26 -9.94 -6.47 -8.27
C ASP A 26 -8.82 -5.41 -8.27
N VAL A 27 -7.79 -5.68 -7.46
CA VAL A 27 -6.62 -4.82 -7.28
C VAL A 27 -5.37 -5.59 -7.69
N VAL A 28 -4.49 -4.91 -8.42
CA VAL A 28 -3.18 -5.41 -8.81
C VAL A 28 -2.21 -5.15 -7.66
N HIS A 29 -1.57 -6.22 -7.20
CA HIS A 29 -0.58 -6.20 -6.13
C HIS A 29 0.84 -6.34 -6.69
N LEU A 30 1.84 -6.25 -5.81
CA LEU A 30 3.23 -6.59 -6.11
C LEU A 30 3.63 -7.83 -5.33
N ALA A 31 4.46 -8.68 -5.94
CA ALA A 31 5.13 -9.79 -5.27
C ALA A 31 6.59 -9.86 -5.69
N VAL A 32 7.40 -10.56 -4.90
CA VAL A 32 8.78 -10.89 -5.28
C VAL A 32 8.76 -12.17 -6.11
N LEU A 33 9.25 -12.09 -7.34
CA LEU A 33 9.54 -13.21 -8.22
C LEU A 33 10.95 -13.71 -7.96
N GLY A 34 11.12 -15.02 -7.77
CA GLY A 34 12.42 -15.68 -7.60
C GLY A 34 12.49 -17.02 -8.32
N PHE A 35 13.70 -17.51 -8.58
CA PHE A 35 13.91 -18.82 -9.17
C PHE A 35 13.99 -19.89 -8.07
N ASP A 36 13.08 -20.86 -8.13
CA ASP A 36 13.09 -22.05 -7.27
C ASP A 36 14.06 -23.08 -7.86
N VAL A 37 15.16 -23.35 -7.15
CA VAL A 37 16.21 -24.27 -7.62
C VAL A 37 15.78 -25.73 -7.52
N GLN A 38 14.90 -26.07 -6.57
CA GLN A 38 14.44 -27.44 -6.38
C GLN A 38 13.52 -27.87 -7.52
N GLU A 39 12.59 -26.97 -7.90
CA GLU A 39 11.62 -27.22 -8.96
C GLU A 39 12.12 -26.74 -10.35
N GLY A 40 13.20 -25.95 -10.39
CA GLY A 40 13.80 -25.47 -11.64
C GLY A 40 12.95 -24.45 -12.40
N LEU A 41 12.14 -23.66 -11.69
CA LEU A 41 11.13 -22.76 -12.26
C LEU A 41 11.02 -21.44 -11.48
N TRP A 42 10.48 -20.40 -12.13
CA TRP A 42 10.26 -19.10 -11.51
C TRP A 42 8.93 -19.09 -10.75
N ARG A 43 8.92 -18.57 -9.52
CA ARG A 43 7.74 -18.44 -8.67
C ARG A 43 7.72 -17.10 -7.97
N HIS A 44 6.52 -16.53 -7.86
CA HIS A 44 6.28 -15.41 -6.96
C HIS A 44 5.54 -15.88 -5.71
N GLY A 45 5.89 -15.26 -4.58
CA GLY A 45 5.27 -15.53 -3.28
C GLY A 45 3.97 -14.77 -3.07
N ALA A 46 3.63 -14.53 -1.80
CA ALA A 46 2.55 -13.64 -1.43
C ALA A 46 2.80 -12.19 -1.90
N ALA A 47 1.73 -11.40 -1.95
CA ALA A 47 1.87 -9.97 -2.21
C ALA A 47 2.62 -9.26 -1.08
N LEU A 48 3.30 -8.15 -1.39
CA LEU A 48 3.99 -7.30 -0.40
C LEU A 48 3.08 -6.78 0.72
N CYS A 49 1.76 -6.80 0.51
CA CYS A 49 0.76 -6.37 1.48
C CYS A 49 0.08 -7.54 2.22
N ASP A 50 0.66 -8.75 2.15
CA ASP A 50 0.15 -10.00 2.72
C ASP A 50 -1.23 -10.46 2.24
N ARG A 51 -1.79 -9.80 1.22
CA ARG A 51 -3.00 -10.28 0.55
C ARG A 51 -2.71 -11.55 -0.24
N LEU A 52 -3.70 -12.44 -0.22
CA LEU A 52 -3.69 -13.65 -1.03
C LEU A 52 -3.79 -13.26 -2.50
N THR A 53 -2.75 -13.57 -3.24
CA THR A 53 -2.69 -13.40 -4.69
C THR A 53 -2.62 -14.76 -5.35
N GLU A 54 -2.89 -14.81 -6.64
CA GLU A 54 -2.57 -16.02 -7.38
C GLU A 54 -1.08 -16.33 -7.16
N GLN A 55 -0.77 -17.55 -6.74
CA GLN A 55 0.59 -18.04 -6.64
C GLN A 55 0.79 -18.99 -7.81
N GLY A 56 1.76 -18.70 -8.67
CA GLY A 56 1.92 -19.42 -9.92
C GLY A 56 3.35 -19.52 -10.37
N GLU A 57 3.56 -20.45 -11.29
CA GLU A 57 4.77 -20.51 -12.09
C GLU A 57 4.74 -19.40 -13.14
N GLY A 58 5.85 -18.71 -13.35
CA GLY A 58 6.01 -17.72 -14.42
C GLY A 58 6.20 -16.28 -13.94
N ASP A 59 6.12 -15.34 -14.89
CA ASP A 59 6.58 -13.96 -14.74
C ASP A 59 5.60 -13.02 -14.01
N GLY A 60 4.48 -13.53 -13.49
CA GLY A 60 3.37 -12.73 -12.99
C GLY A 60 2.54 -12.12 -14.13
N LEU A 61 1.86 -11.01 -13.85
CA LEU A 61 1.18 -10.21 -14.87
C LEU A 61 2.21 -9.47 -15.76
N PRO A 62 1.84 -9.02 -16.97
CA PRO A 62 2.73 -8.24 -17.85
C PRO A 62 3.42 -7.09 -17.10
N GLY A 63 4.70 -6.84 -17.36
CA GLY A 63 5.49 -5.88 -16.59
C GLY A 63 5.03 -4.41 -16.70
N ASP A 64 4.23 -4.08 -17.71
CA ASP A 64 3.55 -2.80 -17.90
C ASP A 64 2.21 -2.69 -17.15
N THR A 65 1.78 -3.74 -16.45
CA THR A 65 0.58 -3.75 -15.62
C THR A 65 0.75 -2.76 -14.47
N LYS A 66 -0.15 -1.77 -14.43
CA LYS A 66 -0.19 -0.79 -13.35
C LYS A 66 -0.64 -1.44 -12.05
N VAL A 67 0.16 -1.28 -11.00
CA VAL A 67 -0.19 -1.71 -9.64
C VAL A 67 -1.21 -0.73 -9.05
N THR A 68 -2.31 -1.26 -8.52
CA THR A 68 -3.42 -0.46 -7.97
C THR A 68 -3.56 -0.60 -6.46
N CYS A 69 -2.85 -1.53 -5.83
CA CYS A 69 -2.78 -1.64 -4.38
C CYS A 69 -1.86 -0.55 -3.78
N ALA A 70 -2.46 0.43 -3.09
CA ALA A 70 -1.73 1.53 -2.44
C ALA A 70 -0.69 1.07 -1.41
N ALA A 71 -0.96 -0.02 -0.68
CA ALA A 71 -0.01 -0.59 0.27
C ALA A 71 1.22 -1.17 -0.46
N CYS A 72 1.02 -1.89 -1.56
CA CYS A 72 2.13 -2.42 -2.36
C CYS A 72 2.99 -1.29 -2.95
N GLU A 73 2.37 -0.21 -3.45
CA GLU A 73 3.10 0.98 -3.93
C GLU A 73 3.91 1.67 -2.82
N ALA A 74 3.38 1.73 -1.60
CA ALA A 74 4.13 2.29 -0.47
C ALA A 74 5.37 1.47 -0.11
N TRP A 75 5.31 0.15 -0.29
CA TRP A 75 6.42 -0.79 -0.01
C TRP A 75 7.43 -0.91 -1.14
N ARG A 76 7.03 -0.60 -2.38
CA ARG A 76 7.85 -0.77 -3.60
C ARG A 76 9.26 -0.19 -3.45
N PRO A 77 9.49 1.07 -3.01
CA PRO A 77 10.84 1.64 -2.97
C PRO A 77 11.77 0.88 -2.05
N TRP A 78 11.26 0.36 -0.93
CA TRP A 78 12.05 -0.41 0.04
C TRP A 78 12.49 -1.75 -0.58
N PHE A 79 11.58 -2.46 -1.22
CA PHE A 79 11.90 -3.73 -1.87
C PHE A 79 12.82 -3.56 -3.08
N GLU A 80 12.67 -2.50 -3.88
CA GLU A 80 13.57 -2.20 -4.98
C GLU A 80 15.02 -2.00 -4.49
N VAL A 81 15.22 -1.31 -3.36
CA VAL A 81 16.54 -1.15 -2.73
C VAL A 81 17.08 -2.49 -2.21
N ALA A 82 16.24 -3.29 -1.54
CA ALA A 82 16.62 -4.60 -1.01
C ALA A 82 17.05 -5.56 -2.13
N LEU A 83 16.34 -5.53 -3.26
CA LEU A 83 16.60 -6.39 -4.42
C LEU A 83 17.80 -5.91 -5.25
N ALA A 84 18.06 -4.60 -5.32
CA ALA A 84 19.21 -4.04 -6.03
C ALA A 84 20.55 -4.32 -5.31
N HIS A 85 20.52 -4.63 -4.02
CA HIS A 85 21.73 -4.89 -3.22
C HIS A 85 21.68 -6.26 -2.54
N PRO A 86 21.64 -7.37 -3.29
CA PRO A 86 21.55 -8.70 -2.72
C PRO A 86 22.74 -9.00 -1.79
N ALA A 87 23.94 -8.46 -2.07
CA ALA A 87 25.14 -8.62 -1.23
C ALA A 87 25.16 -7.74 0.05
N ARG A 88 24.30 -6.72 0.16
CA ARG A 88 24.05 -6.06 1.45
C ARG A 88 23.05 -6.83 2.31
N VAL A 89 22.31 -7.75 1.69
CA VAL A 89 21.34 -8.64 2.33
C VAL A 89 21.90 -10.05 2.53
N ALA A 90 22.94 -10.40 1.81
CA ALA A 90 23.73 -11.61 1.97
C ALA A 90 25.16 -11.17 2.25
N GLY A 91 25.48 -10.94 3.54
CA GLY A 91 26.87 -10.86 3.99
C GLY A 91 27.67 -12.07 3.49
N ASP A 92 28.96 -11.88 3.25
CA ASP A 92 29.83 -12.92 2.69
C ASP A 92 29.66 -14.27 3.42
N ALA A 93 29.20 -15.27 2.64
CA ALA A 93 29.00 -16.72 2.81
C ALA A 93 28.96 -17.44 4.19
N GLU A 94 29.52 -16.93 5.28
CA GLU A 94 29.29 -17.44 6.65
C GLU A 94 28.43 -16.46 7.47
N ASP A 95 28.52 -15.14 7.22
CA ASP A 95 27.73 -14.10 7.90
C ASP A 95 26.36 -13.87 7.22
N GLY A 96 26.20 -14.38 5.99
CA GLY A 96 24.99 -14.17 5.19
C GLY A 96 23.74 -14.86 5.74
N TRP A 97 23.89 -15.99 6.43
CA TRP A 97 22.75 -16.67 7.05
C TRP A 97 22.35 -15.99 8.36
N GLU A 98 23.32 -15.51 9.15
CA GLU A 98 23.03 -14.74 10.37
C GLU A 98 22.42 -13.38 10.04
N PHE A 99 22.85 -12.73 8.95
CA PHE A 99 22.20 -11.51 8.46
C PHE A 99 20.82 -11.81 7.87
N ALA A 100 20.63 -12.89 7.11
CA ALA A 100 19.31 -13.27 6.60
C ALA A 100 18.34 -13.61 7.74
N GLU A 101 18.81 -14.32 8.76
CA GLU A 101 18.03 -14.63 9.97
C GLU A 101 17.80 -13.38 10.81
N GLN A 102 18.76 -12.46 10.91
CA GLN A 102 18.57 -11.16 11.55
C GLN A 102 17.61 -10.29 10.75
N LEU A 103 17.65 -10.31 9.43
CA LEU A 103 16.72 -9.58 8.58
C LEU A 103 15.34 -10.23 8.59
N GLU A 104 15.23 -11.55 8.77
CA GLU A 104 13.97 -12.26 8.99
C GLU A 104 13.42 -12.02 10.39
N ARG A 105 14.27 -11.93 11.43
CA ARG A 105 13.89 -11.52 12.79
C ARG A 105 13.48 -10.07 12.83
N ASP A 106 14.26 -9.18 12.22
CA ASP A 106 13.98 -7.75 12.09
C ASP A 106 12.73 -7.57 11.22
N ASN A 107 12.57 -8.28 10.11
CA ASN A 107 11.33 -8.25 9.33
C ASN A 107 10.16 -8.87 10.08
N THR A 108 10.35 -9.88 10.93
CA THR A 108 9.28 -10.45 11.76
C THR A 108 8.92 -9.51 12.91
N GLU A 109 9.90 -8.84 13.50
CA GLU A 109 9.74 -7.85 14.56
C GLU A 109 9.14 -6.58 13.98
N TRP A 110 9.55 -6.14 12.79
CA TRP A 110 8.99 -5.01 12.04
C TRP A 110 7.64 -5.39 11.41
N ALA A 111 7.39 -6.63 11.00
CA ALA A 111 6.05 -7.09 10.63
C ALA A 111 5.15 -7.23 11.86
N ARG A 112 5.70 -7.44 13.06
CA ARG A 112 4.92 -7.48 14.30
C ARG A 112 4.68 -6.08 14.90
N THR A 113 5.68 -5.19 14.83
CA THR A 113 5.66 -3.86 15.47
C THR A 113 5.54 -2.73 14.46
N GLY A 114 6.30 -2.78 13.37
CA GLY A 114 6.23 -1.85 12.23
C GLY A 114 4.94 -1.98 11.42
N TRP A 115 4.34 -3.17 11.27
CA TRP A 115 3.00 -3.32 10.68
C TRP A 115 1.94 -2.67 11.57
N SER A 116 2.02 -2.88 12.88
CA SER A 116 1.14 -2.21 13.85
C SER A 116 1.30 -0.69 13.75
N LEU A 117 2.54 -0.18 13.74
CA LEU A 117 2.83 1.25 13.64
C LEU A 117 2.41 1.83 12.28
N ASN A 118 2.59 1.10 11.17
CA ASN A 118 2.24 1.61 9.84
C ASN A 118 0.73 1.55 9.60
N CYS A 119 0.04 0.51 10.07
CA CYS A 119 -1.43 0.48 10.14
C CYS A 119 -1.98 1.58 11.04
N GLU A 120 -1.32 1.84 12.16
CA GLU A 120 -1.69 2.93 13.07
C GLU A 120 -1.42 4.31 12.45
N VAL A 121 -0.32 4.50 11.72
CA VAL A 121 -0.06 5.71 10.96
C VAL A 121 -1.09 5.91 9.84
N VAL A 122 -1.47 4.85 9.12
CA VAL A 122 -2.53 4.90 8.11
C VAL A 122 -3.88 5.25 8.74
N ARG A 123 -4.24 4.61 9.86
CA ARG A 123 -5.44 4.92 10.65
C ARG A 123 -5.45 6.37 11.12
N LEU A 124 -4.37 6.82 11.75
CA LEU A 124 -4.22 8.19 12.26
C LEU A 124 -4.24 9.23 11.13
N ARG A 125 -3.71 8.92 9.95
CA ARG A 125 -3.83 9.79 8.76
C ARG A 125 -5.28 9.90 8.28
N ALA A 126 -6.04 8.81 8.27
CA ALA A 126 -7.45 8.83 7.92
C ALA A 126 -8.26 9.65 8.94
N GLU A 127 -8.03 9.44 10.24
CA GLU A 127 -8.66 10.22 11.31
C GLU A 127 -8.31 11.71 11.23
N LEU A 128 -7.04 12.03 10.93
CA LEU A 128 -6.62 13.42 10.75
C LEU A 128 -7.33 14.08 9.56
N GLU A 129 -7.51 13.36 8.45
CA GLU A 129 -8.21 13.88 7.28
C GLU A 129 -9.70 14.08 7.56
N GLU A 130 -10.33 13.19 8.33
CA GLU A 130 -11.71 13.36 8.79
C GLU A 130 -11.87 14.58 9.71
N VAL A 131 -10.95 14.78 10.66
CA VAL A 131 -10.92 15.96 11.53
C VAL A 131 -10.74 17.24 10.71
N ARG A 132 -9.86 17.25 9.71
CA ARG A 132 -9.67 18.38 8.80
C ARG A 132 -10.91 18.68 8.00
N ALA A 133 -11.57 17.65 7.45
CA ALA A 133 -12.82 17.80 6.72
C ALA A 133 -13.92 18.37 7.63
N SER A 134 -14.03 17.89 8.87
CA SER A 134 -14.99 18.39 9.86
C SER A 134 -14.74 19.86 10.25
N ALA A 135 -13.48 20.23 10.47
CA ALA A 135 -13.10 21.61 10.74
C ALA A 135 -13.40 22.53 9.55
N HIS A 136 -13.13 22.06 8.32
CA HIS A 136 -13.45 22.81 7.11
C HIS A 136 -14.96 23.07 6.97
N ARG A 137 -15.79 22.04 7.14
CA ARG A 137 -17.26 22.14 7.15
C ARG A 137 -17.76 23.14 8.18
N THR A 138 -17.25 23.05 9.42
CA THR A 138 -17.62 23.95 10.51
C THR A 138 -17.24 25.40 10.19
N SER A 139 -16.03 25.63 9.66
CA SER A 139 -15.58 26.98 9.28
C SER A 139 -16.44 27.59 8.18
N THR A 140 -16.87 26.77 7.22
CA THR A 140 -17.72 27.19 6.09
C THR A 140 -19.11 27.55 6.58
N TYR A 141 -19.72 26.70 7.40
CA TYR A 141 -21.01 26.98 8.03
C TYR A 141 -21.01 28.30 8.82
N LEU A 142 -19.98 28.51 9.66
CA LEU A 142 -19.90 29.73 10.47
C LEU A 142 -19.78 30.98 9.60
N ARG A 143 -19.04 30.89 8.48
CA ARG A 143 -18.93 31.99 7.51
C ARG A 143 -20.28 32.32 6.88
N GLU A 144 -20.97 31.32 6.33
CA GLU A 144 -22.29 31.48 5.70
C GLU A 144 -23.34 32.03 6.66
N ARG A 145 -23.32 31.55 7.92
CA ARG A 145 -24.20 32.05 8.97
C ARG A 145 -23.96 33.52 9.28
N LEU A 146 -22.70 33.95 9.39
CA LEU A 146 -22.35 35.36 9.63
C LEU A 146 -22.76 36.24 8.45
N GLU A 147 -22.58 35.77 7.22
CA GLU A 147 -23.01 36.46 6.00
C GLU A 147 -24.54 36.61 5.94
N ALA A 148 -25.29 35.54 6.22
CA ALA A 148 -26.74 35.56 6.28
C ALA A 148 -27.25 36.53 7.36
N GLN A 149 -26.64 36.49 8.55
CA GLN A 149 -26.97 37.41 9.64
C GLN A 149 -26.71 38.88 9.25
N ALA A 150 -25.59 39.17 8.60
CA ALA A 150 -25.26 40.52 8.12
C ALA A 150 -26.24 41.02 7.04
N ALA A 151 -26.74 40.11 6.20
CA ALA A 151 -27.70 40.40 5.14
C ALA A 151 -29.17 40.44 5.61
N GLY A 152 -29.46 40.10 6.87
CA GLY A 152 -30.83 39.96 7.37
C GLY A 152 -31.59 38.78 6.75
N LEU A 153 -30.88 37.79 6.23
CA LEU A 153 -31.43 36.58 5.63
C LEU A 153 -31.71 35.51 6.70
N PRO A 154 -32.56 34.51 6.40
CA PRO A 154 -32.73 33.34 7.27
C PRO A 154 -31.39 32.68 7.59
N ILE A 155 -31.17 32.35 8.86
CA ILE A 155 -29.93 31.70 9.30
C ILE A 155 -29.93 30.23 8.83
N PRO A 156 -28.90 29.77 8.10
CA PRO A 156 -28.79 28.37 7.73
C PRO A 156 -28.65 27.49 8.98
N GLN A 157 -29.36 26.36 8.99
CA GLN A 157 -29.22 25.35 10.04
C GLN A 157 -27.91 24.59 9.84
N PHE A 158 -27.28 24.17 10.94
CA PHE A 158 -26.13 23.28 10.82
C PHE A 158 -26.63 21.94 10.29
N PRO A 159 -26.03 21.36 9.24
CA PRO A 159 -26.47 20.06 8.73
C PRO A 159 -26.22 18.98 9.78
N ASP A 160 -27.24 18.16 10.02
CA ASP A 160 -27.14 17.00 10.92
C ASP A 160 -26.35 15.86 10.25
N ASP A 161 -26.35 15.79 8.91
CA ASP A 161 -25.58 14.82 8.12
C ASP A 161 -24.34 15.48 7.47
N PRO A 162 -23.12 14.99 7.72
CA PRO A 162 -21.91 15.51 7.06
C PRO A 162 -21.91 15.36 5.53
N ALA A 163 -22.74 14.49 4.94
CA ALA A 163 -22.88 14.35 3.50
C ALA A 163 -23.49 15.61 2.83
N ASP A 164 -24.32 16.35 3.55
CA ASP A 164 -25.03 17.54 3.05
C ASP A 164 -24.10 18.71 2.70
N PHE A 165 -22.84 18.68 3.15
CA PHE A 165 -21.83 19.68 2.81
C PHE A 165 -21.20 19.50 1.42
N THR A 166 -21.43 18.35 0.76
CA THR A 166 -20.80 18.05 -0.53
C THR A 166 -21.59 18.54 -1.73
N ASP A 167 -22.83 18.98 -1.54
CA ASP A 167 -23.66 19.56 -2.59
C ASP A 167 -23.49 21.09 -2.58
N PRO A 168 -22.75 21.69 -3.53
CA PRO A 168 -22.71 23.13 -3.69
C PRO A 168 -24.08 23.55 -4.24
N GLY A 169 -25.03 23.77 -3.33
CA GLY A 169 -26.37 24.22 -3.66
C GLY A 169 -26.37 25.42 -4.63
N PRO A 170 -27.48 25.66 -5.32
CA PRO A 170 -27.53 26.60 -6.44
C PRO A 170 -27.01 27.98 -6.01
N ARG A 171 -25.86 28.37 -6.58
CA ARG A 171 -25.26 29.68 -6.34
C ARG A 171 -26.27 30.77 -6.73
N LEU A 172 -26.75 31.51 -5.73
CA LEU A 172 -27.58 32.70 -5.96
C LEU A 172 -26.77 33.68 -6.83
N ARG A 173 -27.33 34.02 -8.00
CA ARG A 173 -26.77 35.00 -8.94
C ARG A 173 -27.10 36.42 -8.53
#